data_AF-A0A1Y2APE9-F1
#
_entry.id   AF-A0A1Y2APE9-F1
#
_cell.length_a   1.000
_cell.length_b   1.000
_cell.length_c   1.000
_cell.angle_alpha   90.00
_cell.angle_beta   90.00
_cell.angle_gamma   90.00
#
_symmetry.space_group_name_H-M   'P 1'
#
loop_
_entity.id
_entity.type
_entity.pdbx_description
1 polymer ?
#
loop_
_entity_poly.entity_id
_entity_poly.type
_entity_poly.pdbx_seq_one_letter_code
_entity_poly.pdbx_strand_id
1 'polypeptide(L)'
;MVFREVHQVYKMPTSINAKSPVEELILSDNRMVAFPYIFKNLKKLKILDLRGNTIEGELTDEIYSFTELEELYLNNNKMKGELRIPEKLKIINLTGNGFSSYSSKNKNKALEEIYGSGNYFDNAFMEKLSEIEPIRKIYVQNNNITKLPNAIFNLTNIEEFDISSNVKLKAKIINFGYEHSIPVNHCNFHGVTIECYQNNTCSNQSEIGASSFKNCTEKDINQVRFGNSAFTIITYAKINYLIIALAIALFSLV
;
A
#
# COMPACT_ATOMS: atom_id res chain seq x y z
N MET A 1 17.87 -23.75 9.03
CA MET A 1 17.37 -24.33 10.30
C MET A 1 16.11 -23.55 10.65
N VAL A 2 14.95 -24.08 10.27
CA VAL A 2 13.65 -23.46 10.53
C VAL A 2 13.31 -23.79 11.98
N PHE A 3 13.37 -22.80 12.87
CA PHE A 3 12.97 -22.95 14.27
C PHE A 3 11.45 -22.84 14.35
N ARG A 4 10.75 -23.93 13.99
CA ARG A 4 9.34 -24.11 14.30
C ARG A 4 9.23 -25.13 15.42
N GLU A 5 9.02 -24.67 16.65
CA GLU A 5 8.25 -25.45 17.62
C GLU A 5 7.32 -24.55 18.41
N VAL A 6 6.13 -25.11 18.58
CA VAL A 6 4.93 -24.56 19.17
C VAL A 6 5.14 -24.54 20.69
N HIS A 7 4.94 -23.37 21.30
CA HIS A 7 4.95 -23.14 22.74
C HIS A 7 6.26 -23.42 23.52
N GLN A 8 6.83 -22.32 24.04
CA GLN A 8 7.86 -22.20 25.09
C GLN A 8 9.32 -22.02 24.66
N VAL A 9 9.81 -20.81 25.01
CA VAL A 9 11.21 -20.40 25.23
C VAL A 9 12.17 -20.73 24.09
N TYR A 10 12.26 -19.79 23.15
CA TYR A 10 13.41 -19.68 22.26
C TYR A 10 14.70 -19.70 23.07
N LYS A 11 15.50 -20.76 22.90
CA LYS A 11 16.91 -20.69 23.22
C LYS A 11 17.50 -19.69 22.24
N MET A 12 17.53 -18.41 22.65
CA MET A 12 18.24 -17.37 21.91
C MET A 12 19.64 -17.90 21.59
N PRO A 13 20.18 -17.62 20.38
CA PRO A 13 21.53 -18.03 20.06
C PRO A 13 22.45 -17.55 21.19
N THR A 14 23.43 -18.38 21.58
CA THR A 14 24.39 -18.07 22.65
C THR A 14 25.15 -16.76 22.39
N SER A 15 25.09 -16.25 21.16
CA SER A 15 25.47 -14.91 20.80
C SER A 15 24.59 -14.33 19.69
N ILE A 16 24.04 -13.13 19.91
CA ILE A 16 23.33 -12.35 18.90
C ILE A 16 24.36 -11.46 18.19
N ASN A 17 25.02 -12.00 17.16
CA ASN A 17 26.07 -11.31 16.43
C ASN A 17 26.00 -11.59 14.92
N ALA A 18 26.84 -10.88 14.16
CA ALA A 18 26.87 -10.91 12.70
C ALA A 18 27.22 -12.28 12.09
N LYS A 19 27.83 -13.20 12.86
CA LYS A 19 28.18 -14.56 12.39
C LYS A 19 27.03 -15.55 12.57
N SER A 20 25.96 -15.17 13.26
CA SER A 20 24.81 -16.04 13.49
C SER A 20 24.15 -16.45 12.17
N PRO A 21 23.83 -17.75 11.97
CA PRO A 21 23.20 -18.25 10.75
C PRO A 21 21.68 -18.05 10.74
N VAL A 22 21.11 -17.33 11.71
CA VAL A 22 19.67 -17.15 11.86
C VAL A 22 19.13 -16.30 10.70
N GLU A 23 18.23 -16.88 9.92
CA GLU A 23 17.50 -16.20 8.84
C GLU A 23 16.05 -15.87 9.22
N GLU A 24 15.48 -16.62 10.16
CA GLU A 24 14.09 -16.45 10.58
C GLU A 24 14.03 -16.46 12.10
N LEU A 25 13.33 -15.48 12.67
CA LEU A 25 13.09 -15.39 14.10
C LEU A 25 11.61 -15.14 14.35
N ILE A 26 10.94 -16.14 14.89
CA ILE A 26 9.53 -16.08 15.25
C ILE A 26 9.46 -15.88 16.76
N LEU A 27 8.80 -14.82 17.22
CA LEU A 27 8.61 -14.50 18.65
C LEU A 27 7.15 -14.06 18.88
N SER A 28 6.25 -14.54 18.02
CA SER A 28 4.83 -14.25 18.10
C SER A 28 4.22 -14.70 19.43
N ASP A 29 3.17 -13.99 19.87
CA ASP A 29 2.35 -14.37 21.02
C ASP A 29 3.14 -14.52 22.33
N ASN A 30 4.08 -13.60 22.55
CA ASN A 30 4.85 -13.48 23.79
C ASN A 30 4.45 -12.20 24.55
N ARG A 31 5.26 -11.81 25.54
CA ARG A 31 5.04 -10.62 26.39
C ARG A 31 6.10 -9.54 26.14
N MET A 32 6.56 -9.40 24.90
CA MET A 32 7.54 -8.37 24.56
C MET A 32 6.89 -6.99 24.69
N VAL A 33 7.61 -6.04 25.28
CA VAL A 33 7.12 -4.66 25.52
C VAL A 33 7.83 -3.63 24.65
N ALA A 34 8.95 -3.97 24.03
CA ALA A 34 9.74 -3.07 23.20
C ALA A 34 10.24 -3.78 21.94
N PHE A 35 10.47 -3.01 20.87
CA PHE A 35 11.03 -3.54 19.63
C PHE A 35 12.48 -4.00 19.87
N PRO A 36 12.84 -5.25 19.52
CA PRO A 36 14.13 -5.84 19.86
C PRO A 36 15.23 -5.44 18.88
N TYR A 37 15.70 -4.18 18.94
CA TYR A 37 16.75 -3.68 18.05
C TYR A 37 18.06 -4.48 18.08
N ILE A 38 18.30 -5.27 19.13
CA ILE A 38 19.44 -6.16 19.22
C ILE A 38 19.53 -7.16 18.04
N PHE A 39 18.39 -7.50 17.42
CA PHE A 39 18.35 -8.41 16.27
C PHE A 39 18.90 -7.80 14.98
N LYS A 40 19.15 -6.48 14.93
CA LYS A 40 19.89 -5.85 13.82
C LYS A 40 21.31 -6.42 13.64
N ASN A 41 21.83 -7.09 14.67
CA ASN A 41 23.11 -7.77 14.65
C ASN A 41 23.05 -9.13 13.93
N LEU A 42 21.87 -9.70 13.69
CA LEU A 42 21.69 -10.93 12.93
C LEU A 42 21.72 -10.60 11.43
N LYS A 43 22.91 -10.52 10.84
CA LYS A 43 23.11 -10.03 9.46
C LYS A 43 22.56 -10.94 8.35
N LYS A 44 21.97 -12.09 8.69
CA LYS A 44 21.26 -12.96 7.75
C LYS A 44 19.75 -13.00 7.98
N LEU A 45 19.23 -12.25 8.96
CA LEU A 45 17.82 -12.26 9.33
C LEU A 45 16.97 -11.65 8.21
N LYS A 46 16.11 -12.48 7.63
CA LYS A 46 15.14 -12.16 6.57
C LYS A 46 13.72 -12.04 7.09
N ILE A 47 13.34 -12.85 8.06
CA ILE A 47 11.97 -12.86 8.61
C ILE A 47 12.02 -12.59 10.11
N LEU A 48 11.29 -11.56 10.54
CA LEU A 48 11.09 -11.24 11.95
C LEU A 48 9.59 -11.18 12.26
N ASP A 49 9.12 -12.13 13.04
CA ASP A 49 7.73 -12.20 13.45
C ASP A 49 7.58 -11.87 14.94
N LEU A 50 6.92 -10.74 15.23
CA LEU A 50 6.67 -10.22 16.57
C LEU A 50 5.16 -10.04 16.82
N ARG A 51 4.30 -10.68 16.02
CA ARG A 51 2.84 -10.50 16.12
C ARG A 51 2.30 -10.91 17.49
N GLY A 52 1.22 -10.28 17.94
CA GLY A 52 0.53 -10.68 19.18
C GLY A 52 1.35 -10.46 20.46
N ASN A 53 2.22 -9.46 20.48
CA ASN A 53 2.94 -9.04 21.68
C ASN A 53 2.30 -7.76 22.27
N THR A 54 2.99 -7.12 23.23
CA THR A 54 2.59 -5.84 23.81
C THR A 54 3.61 -4.74 23.49
N ILE A 55 4.27 -4.82 22.34
CA ILE A 55 5.33 -3.88 21.94
C ILE A 55 4.72 -2.50 21.77
N GLU A 56 5.24 -1.54 22.53
CA GLU A 56 4.78 -0.16 22.52
C GLU A 56 5.89 0.80 22.06
N GLY A 57 5.53 2.08 21.93
CA GLY A 57 6.44 3.13 21.47
C GLY A 57 6.50 3.23 19.94
N GLU A 58 7.51 3.93 19.45
CA GLU A 58 7.72 4.20 18.02
C GLU A 58 8.88 3.38 17.48
N LEU A 59 8.85 3.05 16.19
CA LEU A 59 10.05 2.58 15.51
C LEU A 59 11.06 3.73 15.42
N THR A 60 12.29 3.53 15.83
CA THR A 60 13.41 4.48 15.67
C THR A 60 14.20 4.20 14.37
N ASP A 61 15.10 5.10 14.02
CA ASP A 61 16.00 4.96 12.85
C ASP A 61 16.92 3.72 12.93
N GLU A 62 17.02 3.06 14.09
CA GLU A 62 17.75 1.79 14.22
C GLU A 62 17.14 0.66 13.36
N ILE A 63 15.86 0.76 12.99
CA ILE A 63 15.20 -0.22 12.11
C ILE A 63 15.89 -0.32 10.74
N TYR A 64 16.51 0.77 10.27
CA TYR A 64 17.24 0.78 9.00
C TYR A 64 18.51 -0.09 9.03
N SER A 65 18.96 -0.54 10.21
CA SER A 65 20.11 -1.45 10.35
C SER A 65 19.79 -2.93 10.07
N PHE A 66 18.51 -3.26 9.88
CA PHE A 66 18.05 -4.59 9.45
C PHE A 66 18.21 -4.75 7.93
N THR A 67 19.47 -4.84 7.48
CA THR A 67 19.83 -4.71 6.06
C THR A 67 19.39 -5.87 5.16
N GLU A 68 19.08 -7.03 5.74
CA GLU A 68 18.61 -8.22 5.01
C GLU A 68 17.15 -8.59 5.30
N LEU A 69 16.44 -7.78 6.10
CA LEU A 69 15.07 -8.11 6.49
C LEU A 69 14.12 -7.91 5.30
N GLU A 70 13.42 -8.98 4.94
CA GLU A 70 12.48 -9.08 3.83
C GLU A 70 11.02 -9.10 4.35
N GLU A 71 10.77 -9.67 5.52
CA GLU A 71 9.43 -9.77 6.10
C GLU A 71 9.41 -9.34 7.58
N LEU A 72 8.44 -8.50 7.93
CA LEU A 72 8.24 -8.00 9.29
C LEU A 72 6.77 -8.08 9.69
N TYR A 73 6.48 -8.88 10.71
CA TYR A 73 5.14 -9.01 11.28
C TYR A 73 5.09 -8.34 12.65
N LEU A 74 4.29 -7.27 12.76
CA LEU A 74 4.07 -6.46 13.95
C LEU A 74 2.59 -6.39 14.34
N ASN A 75 1.71 -7.12 13.67
CA ASN A 75 0.28 -7.03 13.90
C ASN A 75 -0.11 -7.40 15.34
N ASN A 76 -1.16 -6.76 15.85
CA ASN A 76 -1.66 -6.90 17.21
C ASN A 76 -0.58 -6.56 18.26
N ASN A 77 -0.08 -5.33 18.20
CA ASN A 77 0.82 -4.72 19.19
C ASN A 77 0.27 -3.33 19.59
N LYS A 78 1.08 -2.50 20.26
CA LYS A 78 0.73 -1.14 20.70
C LYS A 78 1.68 -0.09 20.11
N MET A 79 2.26 -0.38 18.94
CA MET A 79 3.21 0.51 18.29
C MET A 79 2.49 1.75 17.74
N LYS A 80 3.19 2.88 17.66
CA LYS A 80 2.62 4.14 17.18
C LYS A 80 3.63 4.98 16.40
N GLY A 81 3.16 6.12 15.90
CA GLY A 81 3.98 7.14 15.26
C GLY A 81 4.24 6.86 13.78
N GLU A 82 5.38 7.33 13.28
CA GLU A 82 5.73 7.20 11.87
C GLU A 82 6.21 5.78 11.53
N LEU A 83 5.73 5.26 10.42
CA LEU A 83 6.19 4.00 9.85
C LEU A 83 7.60 4.18 9.26
N ARG A 84 8.56 3.44 9.81
CA ARG A 84 9.94 3.33 9.31
C ARG A 84 10.19 1.93 8.77
N ILE A 85 10.65 1.82 7.53
CA ILE A 85 10.74 0.54 6.80
C ILE A 85 12.21 0.27 6.38
N PRO A 86 12.78 -0.91 6.69
CA PRO A 86 14.08 -1.35 6.16
C PRO A 86 14.11 -1.38 4.62
N GLU A 87 15.27 -1.14 4.03
CA GLU A 87 15.40 -0.94 2.58
C GLU A 87 14.99 -2.16 1.73
N LYS A 88 15.25 -3.39 2.22
CA LYS A 88 14.93 -4.65 1.52
C LYS A 88 13.58 -5.25 1.89
N LEU A 89 12.81 -4.60 2.76
CA LEU A 89 11.54 -5.18 3.24
C LEU A 89 10.53 -5.27 2.08
N LYS A 90 9.97 -6.46 1.87
CA LYS A 90 8.96 -6.77 0.86
C LYS A 90 7.57 -6.90 1.44
N ILE A 91 7.47 -7.47 2.64
CA ILE A 91 6.18 -7.74 3.28
C ILE A 91 6.18 -7.12 4.68
N ILE A 92 5.14 -6.33 4.97
CA ILE A 92 4.94 -5.78 6.31
C ILE A 92 3.49 -5.94 6.76
N ASN A 93 3.32 -6.48 7.98
CA ASN A 93 2.02 -6.54 8.62
C ASN A 93 2.01 -5.71 9.91
N LEU A 94 1.22 -4.64 9.89
CA LEU A 94 1.08 -3.64 10.94
C LEU A 94 -0.33 -3.65 11.54
N THR A 95 -1.18 -4.60 11.16
CA THR A 95 -2.61 -4.61 11.49
C THR A 95 -2.84 -4.46 12.99
N GLY A 96 -3.77 -3.59 13.40
CA GLY A 96 -4.12 -3.41 14.81
C GLY A 96 -2.99 -2.78 15.63
N ASN A 97 -2.47 -1.64 15.18
CA ASN A 97 -1.50 -0.80 15.89
C ASN A 97 -1.98 0.67 15.85
N GLY A 98 -1.08 1.62 16.11
CA GLY A 98 -1.34 3.06 16.07
C GLY A 98 -0.41 3.83 15.16
N PHE A 99 0.06 3.25 14.05
CA PHE A 99 0.87 3.98 13.07
C PHE A 99 0.03 5.04 12.37
N SER A 100 0.60 6.22 12.12
CA SER A 100 -0.16 7.37 11.58
C SER A 100 0.37 7.93 10.27
N SER A 101 1.68 7.79 10.00
CA SER A 101 2.31 8.41 8.83
C SER A 101 3.46 7.57 8.29
N TYR A 102 4.01 7.97 7.15
CA TYR A 102 5.18 7.35 6.53
C TYR A 102 6.41 8.25 6.72
N SER A 103 7.51 7.70 7.24
CA SER A 103 8.75 8.46 7.45
C SER A 103 9.37 8.91 6.11
N SER A 104 9.71 10.19 6.01
CA SER A 104 10.41 10.75 4.84
C SER A 104 11.84 10.21 4.66
N LYS A 105 12.40 9.55 5.68
CA LYS A 105 13.72 8.90 5.63
C LYS A 105 13.69 7.51 5.02
N ASN A 106 12.51 6.94 4.78
CA ASN A 106 12.39 5.61 4.18
C ASN A 106 13.00 5.61 2.77
N LYS A 107 13.93 4.68 2.55
CA LYS A 107 14.56 4.43 1.24
C LYS A 107 14.05 3.15 0.58
N ASN A 108 13.10 2.46 1.22
CA ASN A 108 12.53 1.23 0.71
C ASN A 108 11.90 1.47 -0.66
N LYS A 109 12.30 0.63 -1.62
CA LYS A 109 11.72 0.55 -2.96
C LYS A 109 11.35 -0.90 -3.32
N ALA A 110 11.29 -1.76 -2.32
CA ALA A 110 11.13 -3.21 -2.46
C ALA A 110 9.80 -3.71 -1.89
N LEU A 111 9.02 -2.85 -1.22
CA LEU A 111 7.76 -3.25 -0.60
C LEU A 111 6.76 -3.72 -1.66
N GLU A 112 6.24 -4.91 -1.46
CA GLU A 112 5.27 -5.59 -2.32
C GLU A 112 3.90 -5.70 -1.64
N GLU A 113 3.89 -5.98 -0.33
CA GLU A 113 2.67 -6.21 0.42
C GLU A 113 2.64 -5.40 1.72
N ILE A 114 1.54 -4.68 1.95
CA ILE A 114 1.28 -3.96 3.19
C ILE A 114 -0.10 -4.31 3.76
N TYR A 115 -0.08 -4.77 5.01
CA TYR A 115 -1.27 -5.02 5.81
C TYR A 115 -1.31 -3.98 6.94
N GLY A 116 -1.93 -2.84 6.68
CA GLY A 116 -2.00 -1.67 7.55
C GLY A 116 -3.37 -1.45 8.21
N SER A 117 -4.23 -2.46 8.26
CA SER A 117 -5.59 -2.30 8.79
C SER A 117 -5.63 -1.88 10.26
N GLY A 118 -6.61 -1.06 10.65
CA GLY A 118 -6.81 -0.70 12.05
C GLY A 118 -5.60 0.08 12.61
N ASN A 119 -5.20 1.11 11.87
CA ASN A 119 -4.17 2.07 12.24
C ASN A 119 -4.77 3.50 12.10
N TYR A 120 -3.92 4.53 12.10
CA TYR A 120 -4.30 5.93 11.94
C TYR A 120 -3.77 6.54 10.63
N PHE A 121 -3.49 5.73 9.60
CA PHE A 121 -2.95 6.22 8.34
C PHE A 121 -3.90 7.20 7.64
N ASP A 122 -3.33 8.21 7.00
CA ASP A 122 -4.04 9.30 6.35
C ASP A 122 -3.70 9.41 4.85
N ASN A 123 -4.06 10.54 4.24
CA ASN A 123 -3.82 10.79 2.81
C ASN A 123 -2.32 10.90 2.49
N ALA A 124 -1.50 11.45 3.39
CA ALA A 124 -0.07 11.61 3.16
C ALA A 124 0.65 10.25 3.15
N PHE A 125 0.18 9.31 3.98
CA PHE A 125 0.60 7.91 3.88
C PHE A 125 0.28 7.33 2.51
N MET A 126 -0.96 7.50 2.00
CA MET A 126 -1.34 6.97 0.69
C MET A 126 -0.53 7.59 -0.46
N GLU A 127 -0.23 8.89 -0.40
CA GLU A 127 0.64 9.57 -1.37
C GLU A 127 2.00 8.89 -1.46
N LYS A 128 2.63 8.63 -0.31
CA LYS A 128 3.94 7.94 -0.26
C LYS A 128 3.88 6.49 -0.68
N LEU A 129 2.82 5.78 -0.29
CA LEU A 129 2.64 4.39 -0.70
C LEU A 129 2.52 4.25 -2.23
N SER A 130 1.86 5.22 -2.88
CA SER A 130 1.66 5.24 -4.34
C SER A 130 2.95 5.47 -5.14
N GLU A 131 4.04 5.87 -4.49
CA GLU A 131 5.37 6.05 -5.13
C GLU A 131 6.15 4.72 -5.23
N ILE A 132 5.65 3.62 -4.64
CA ILE A 132 6.36 2.33 -4.55
C ILE A 132 5.80 1.35 -5.60
N GLU A 133 6.47 1.24 -6.74
CA GLU A 133 6.00 0.48 -7.91
C GLU A 133 5.83 -1.05 -7.71
N PRO A 134 6.66 -1.76 -6.92
CA PRO A 134 6.48 -3.20 -6.72
C PRO A 134 5.23 -3.58 -5.92
N ILE A 135 4.52 -2.61 -5.34
CA ILE A 135 3.34 -2.90 -4.51
C ILE A 135 2.27 -3.63 -5.32
N ARG A 136 1.85 -4.76 -4.77
CA ARG A 136 0.79 -5.62 -5.30
C ARG A 136 -0.37 -5.84 -4.34
N LYS A 137 -0.16 -5.72 -3.03
CA LYS A 137 -1.25 -5.87 -2.04
C LYS A 137 -1.28 -4.73 -1.05
N ILE A 138 -2.43 -4.08 -0.95
CA ILE A 138 -2.67 -2.98 -0.01
C ILE A 138 -3.95 -3.27 0.76
N TYR A 139 -3.81 -3.49 2.07
CA TYR A 139 -4.94 -3.58 2.99
C TYR A 139 -4.82 -2.46 4.02
N VAL A 140 -5.67 -1.44 3.91
CA VAL A 140 -5.65 -0.24 4.76
C VAL A 140 -7.04 0.07 5.31
N GLN A 141 -7.86 -0.96 5.48
CA GLN A 141 -9.20 -0.82 6.03
C GLN A 141 -9.19 -0.31 7.47
N ASN A 142 -10.20 0.48 7.83
CA ASN A 142 -10.34 1.10 9.15
C ASN A 142 -9.12 1.99 9.51
N ASN A 143 -8.92 3.06 8.75
CA ASN A 143 -7.90 4.09 8.94
C ASN A 143 -8.53 5.51 8.86
N ASN A 144 -7.71 6.55 8.80
CA ASN A 144 -8.12 7.97 8.69
C ASN A 144 -8.04 8.51 7.26
N ILE A 145 -8.12 7.65 6.25
CA ILE A 145 -7.99 8.06 4.84
C ILE A 145 -9.27 8.80 4.43
N THR A 146 -9.12 9.98 3.84
CA THR A 146 -10.25 10.79 3.35
C THR A 146 -10.21 11.01 1.83
N LYS A 147 -9.06 10.83 1.20
CA LYS A 147 -8.84 10.94 -0.26
C LYS A 147 -7.80 9.92 -0.71
N LEU A 148 -7.97 9.41 -1.91
CA LEU A 148 -6.92 8.64 -2.60
C LEU A 148 -6.09 9.60 -3.47
N PRO A 149 -4.75 9.46 -3.49
CA PRO A 149 -3.91 10.21 -4.42
C PRO A 149 -4.09 9.68 -5.84
N ASN A 150 -4.09 10.55 -6.85
CA ASN A 150 -4.21 10.17 -8.25
C ASN A 150 -3.19 9.11 -8.67
N ALA A 151 -1.96 9.19 -8.13
CA ALA A 151 -0.87 8.27 -8.42
C ALA A 151 -1.15 6.81 -8.02
N ILE A 152 -2.08 6.55 -7.08
CA ILE A 152 -2.41 5.16 -6.69
C ILE A 152 -2.90 4.34 -7.89
N PHE A 153 -3.61 4.99 -8.83
CA PHE A 153 -4.14 4.33 -10.00
C PHE A 153 -3.08 4.10 -11.09
N ASN A 154 -1.85 4.60 -10.90
CA ASN A 154 -0.74 4.32 -11.81
C ASN A 154 -0.01 3.01 -11.47
N LEU A 155 -0.29 2.41 -10.31
CA LEU A 155 0.27 1.11 -9.93
C LEU A 155 -0.17 0.03 -10.94
N THR A 156 0.79 -0.65 -11.55
CA THR A 156 0.55 -1.68 -12.58
C THR A 156 0.56 -3.10 -12.02
N ASN A 157 1.14 -3.30 -10.84
CA ASN A 157 1.30 -4.62 -10.22
C ASN A 157 0.22 -4.94 -9.19
N ILE A 158 -0.77 -4.07 -9.01
CA ILE A 158 -1.79 -4.24 -7.96
C ILE A 158 -2.67 -5.47 -8.22
N GLU A 159 -2.70 -6.36 -7.24
CA GLU A 159 -3.48 -7.61 -7.22
C GLU A 159 -4.64 -7.50 -6.24
N GLU A 160 -4.42 -6.86 -5.08
CA GLU A 160 -5.42 -6.74 -4.02
C GLU A 160 -5.44 -5.34 -3.40
N PHE A 161 -6.63 -4.75 -3.29
CA PHE A 161 -6.84 -3.39 -2.81
C PHE A 161 -8.05 -3.28 -1.88
N ASP A 162 -7.80 -3.27 -0.57
CA ASP A 162 -8.82 -3.08 0.46
C ASP A 162 -8.65 -1.72 1.16
N ILE A 163 -9.62 -0.84 0.93
CA ILE A 163 -9.72 0.49 1.57
C ILE A 163 -11.00 0.60 2.40
N SER A 164 -11.67 -0.51 2.67
CA SER A 164 -12.97 -0.54 3.32
C SER A 164 -12.95 0.13 4.69
N SER A 165 -14.13 0.52 5.19
CA SER A 165 -14.29 1.14 6.51
C SER A 165 -13.51 2.43 6.73
N ASN A 166 -13.00 3.08 5.67
CA ASN A 166 -12.55 4.47 5.74
C ASN A 166 -13.75 5.39 5.52
N VAL A 167 -14.59 5.56 6.55
CA VAL A 167 -15.93 6.17 6.43
C VAL A 167 -15.94 7.64 5.97
N LYS A 168 -14.81 8.34 6.09
CA LYS A 168 -14.63 9.72 5.60
C LYS A 168 -14.10 9.78 4.17
N LEU A 169 -13.70 8.65 3.59
CA LEU A 169 -13.18 8.57 2.23
C LEU A 169 -14.31 8.75 1.22
N LYS A 170 -14.11 9.72 0.33
CA LYS A 170 -14.85 9.87 -0.92
C LYS A 170 -13.90 9.58 -2.07
N ALA A 171 -14.23 8.59 -2.89
CA ALA A 171 -13.35 8.13 -3.94
C ALA A 171 -14.06 8.05 -5.30
N LYS A 172 -13.37 8.56 -6.33
CA LYS A 172 -13.61 8.18 -7.72
C LYS A 172 -12.69 7.01 -8.03
N ILE A 173 -13.26 5.85 -8.30
CA ILE A 173 -12.48 4.63 -8.56
C ILE A 173 -12.36 4.46 -10.07
N ILE A 174 -11.13 4.48 -10.55
CA ILE A 174 -10.80 4.26 -11.96
C ILE A 174 -9.92 3.02 -12.08
N ASN A 175 -9.76 2.51 -13.30
CA ASN A 175 -8.91 1.35 -13.54
C ASN A 175 -7.47 1.65 -13.08
N PHE A 176 -6.73 0.63 -12.67
CA PHE A 176 -5.30 0.76 -12.39
C PHE A 176 -4.50 0.62 -13.70
N GLY A 177 -3.38 1.28 -13.89
CA GLY A 177 -2.60 1.22 -15.15
C GLY A 177 -3.28 1.88 -16.38
N TYR A 178 -2.49 2.29 -17.37
CA TYR A 178 -2.96 3.12 -18.48
C TYR A 178 -3.48 2.32 -19.69
N GLU A 179 -2.87 1.17 -20.01
CA GLU A 179 -3.14 0.42 -21.25
C GLU A 179 -3.70 -0.96 -20.93
N HIS A 180 -5.02 -1.14 -21.12
CA HIS A 180 -5.72 -2.43 -21.02
C HIS A 180 -5.33 -3.28 -19.81
N SER A 181 -5.44 -2.67 -18.64
CA SER A 181 -5.13 -3.34 -17.39
C SER A 181 -6.10 -4.47 -17.09
N ILE A 182 -5.51 -5.59 -16.67
CA ILE A 182 -6.21 -6.68 -16.03
C ILE A 182 -6.86 -6.08 -14.76
N PRO A 183 -8.16 -6.32 -14.53
CA PRO A 183 -8.82 -5.86 -13.31
C PRO A 183 -8.08 -6.35 -12.07
N VAL A 184 -8.05 -5.54 -11.03
CA VAL A 184 -7.51 -5.94 -9.73
C VAL A 184 -8.27 -7.17 -9.25
N ASN A 185 -7.56 -8.23 -8.86
CA ASN A 185 -8.15 -9.53 -8.55
C ASN A 185 -9.19 -9.39 -7.43
N HIS A 186 -8.80 -8.72 -6.34
CA HIS A 186 -9.67 -8.51 -5.19
C HIS A 186 -9.68 -7.05 -4.76
N CYS A 187 -10.87 -6.44 -4.73
CA CYS A 187 -11.08 -5.13 -4.13
C CYS A 187 -12.10 -5.23 -3.00
N ASN A 188 -12.00 -4.30 -2.05
CA ASN A 188 -13.04 -4.12 -1.05
C ASN A 188 -13.22 -2.63 -0.72
N PHE A 189 -14.45 -2.16 -0.94
CA PHE A 189 -14.86 -0.76 -0.78
C PHE A 189 -16.01 -0.59 0.22
N HIS A 190 -16.34 -1.63 1.00
CA HIS A 190 -17.44 -1.56 1.95
C HIS A 190 -17.24 -0.41 2.96
N GLY A 191 -18.29 0.34 3.26
CA GLY A 191 -18.20 1.47 4.20
C GLY A 191 -17.41 2.69 3.69
N VAL A 192 -17.11 2.77 2.39
CA VAL A 192 -16.52 3.93 1.71
C VAL A 192 -17.56 4.60 0.81
N THR A 193 -17.51 5.92 0.66
CA THR A 193 -18.35 6.62 -0.32
C THR A 193 -17.69 6.58 -1.70
N ILE A 194 -18.28 5.82 -2.62
CA ILE A 194 -17.84 5.77 -4.03
C ILE A 194 -18.64 6.79 -4.85
N GLU A 195 -17.99 7.88 -5.25
CA GLU A 195 -18.61 8.96 -6.04
C GLU A 195 -18.90 8.52 -7.47
N CYS A 196 -17.97 7.74 -8.04
CA CYS A 196 -18.16 7.01 -9.27
C CYS A 196 -17.19 5.83 -9.34
N TYR A 197 -17.54 4.84 -10.16
CA TYR A 197 -16.75 3.65 -10.43
C TYR A 197 -16.56 3.46 -11.94
N GLN A 198 -15.34 3.18 -12.38
CA GLN A 198 -15.07 2.77 -13.75
C GLN A 198 -15.24 1.25 -13.86
N ASN A 199 -16.04 0.81 -14.84
CA ASN A 199 -16.20 -0.61 -15.09
C ASN A 199 -14.85 -1.29 -15.37
N ASN A 200 -14.74 -2.55 -14.93
CA ASN A 200 -13.54 -3.36 -15.08
C ASN A 200 -12.35 -2.91 -14.21
N THR A 201 -12.55 -2.08 -13.18
CA THR A 201 -11.46 -1.78 -12.22
C THR A 201 -11.09 -3.01 -11.38
N CYS A 202 -12.09 -3.72 -10.85
CA CYS A 202 -11.92 -4.90 -10.01
C CYS A 202 -12.63 -6.12 -10.62
N SER A 203 -12.07 -7.31 -10.41
CA SER A 203 -12.62 -8.56 -10.95
C SER A 203 -13.83 -9.06 -10.14
N ASN A 204 -13.83 -8.85 -8.82
CA ASN A 204 -14.87 -9.26 -7.88
C ASN A 204 -16.07 -8.28 -7.80
N GLN A 205 -16.57 -7.85 -8.95
CA GLN A 205 -17.58 -6.78 -9.07
C GLN A 205 -18.87 -7.03 -8.26
N SER A 206 -19.32 -8.29 -8.21
CA SER A 206 -20.52 -8.67 -7.47
C SER A 206 -20.35 -8.51 -5.96
N GLU A 207 -19.17 -8.84 -5.42
CA GLU A 207 -18.87 -8.78 -3.99
C GLU A 207 -18.82 -7.33 -3.49
N ILE A 208 -18.26 -6.43 -4.30
CA ILE A 208 -18.18 -5.01 -3.96
C ILE A 208 -19.46 -4.23 -4.29
N GLY A 209 -20.49 -4.89 -4.83
CA GLY A 209 -21.74 -4.25 -5.23
C GLY A 209 -21.56 -3.21 -6.35
N ALA A 210 -20.63 -3.45 -7.28
CA ALA A 210 -20.23 -2.48 -8.31
C ALA A 210 -21.40 -1.95 -9.16
N SER A 211 -22.42 -2.78 -9.39
CA SER A 211 -23.63 -2.42 -10.15
C SER A 211 -24.46 -1.30 -9.51
N SER A 212 -24.26 -1.03 -8.22
CA SER A 212 -24.94 0.05 -7.50
C SER A 212 -24.24 1.40 -7.62
N PHE A 213 -22.99 1.42 -8.07
CA PHE A 213 -22.22 2.65 -8.20
C PHE A 213 -22.56 3.39 -9.49
N LYS A 214 -22.54 4.72 -9.41
CA LYS A 214 -22.59 5.57 -10.60
C LYS A 214 -21.35 5.33 -11.46
N ASN A 215 -21.52 5.19 -12.77
CA ASN A 215 -20.38 5.09 -13.69
C ASN A 215 -19.56 6.40 -13.73
N CYS A 216 -18.24 6.31 -13.71
CA CYS A 216 -17.37 7.45 -13.95
C CYS A 216 -17.51 7.95 -15.40
N THR A 217 -17.62 9.27 -15.57
CA THR A 217 -17.57 9.88 -16.91
C THR A 217 -16.13 9.96 -17.43
N GLU A 218 -15.93 10.19 -18.73
CA GLU A 218 -14.60 10.48 -19.27
C GLU A 218 -13.93 11.67 -18.55
N LYS A 219 -14.75 12.65 -18.11
CA LYS A 219 -14.27 13.78 -17.31
C LYS A 219 -13.80 13.37 -15.92
N ASP A 220 -14.50 12.46 -15.26
CA ASP A 220 -14.06 11.94 -13.97
C ASP A 220 -12.74 11.18 -14.12
N ILE A 221 -12.64 10.31 -15.13
CA ILE A 221 -11.46 9.49 -15.38
C ILE A 221 -10.24 10.35 -15.68
N ASN A 222 -10.36 11.29 -16.61
CA ASN A 222 -9.25 12.17 -16.99
C ASN A 222 -8.85 13.12 -15.84
N GLN A 223 -9.78 13.52 -14.97
CA GLN A 223 -9.45 14.32 -13.78
C GLN A 223 -8.62 13.53 -12.77
N VAL A 224 -8.97 12.26 -12.53
CA VAL A 224 -8.18 11.38 -11.65
C VAL A 224 -6.83 11.03 -12.29
N ARG A 225 -6.78 10.78 -13.60
CA ARG A 225 -5.52 10.44 -14.29
C ARG A 225 -4.51 11.56 -14.33
N PHE A 226 -4.95 12.76 -14.71
CA PHE A 226 -4.04 13.83 -15.11
C PHE A 226 -4.13 15.08 -14.23
N GLY A 227 -5.05 15.08 -13.27
CA GLY A 227 -5.35 16.28 -12.47
C GLY A 227 -6.01 17.38 -13.29
N ASN A 228 -6.29 18.51 -12.64
CA ASN A 228 -7.03 19.62 -13.26
C ASN A 228 -6.22 20.38 -14.32
N SER A 229 -4.88 20.37 -14.24
CA SER A 229 -4.00 21.18 -15.10
C SER A 229 -3.82 20.61 -16.51
N ALA A 230 -3.76 19.29 -16.64
CA ALA A 230 -3.60 18.60 -17.91
C ALA A 230 -4.93 18.33 -18.63
N PHE A 231 -6.05 18.37 -17.90
CA PHE A 231 -7.39 18.29 -18.49
C PHE A 231 -7.60 19.36 -19.55
N THR A 232 -7.14 20.58 -19.28
CA THR A 232 -7.18 21.71 -20.20
C THR A 232 -6.39 21.40 -21.49
N ILE A 233 -5.19 20.81 -21.36
CA ILE A 233 -4.30 20.51 -22.50
C ILE A 233 -4.87 19.41 -23.39
N ILE A 234 -5.44 18.33 -22.81
CA ILE A 234 -6.05 17.24 -23.60
C ILE A 234 -7.31 17.73 -24.33
N THR A 235 -8.12 18.59 -23.69
CA THR A 235 -9.23 19.25 -24.40
C THR A 235 -8.73 20.13 -25.54
N TYR A 236 -7.68 20.93 -25.35
CA TYR A 236 -7.09 21.74 -26.43
C TYR A 236 -6.50 20.88 -27.56
N ALA A 237 -5.85 19.77 -27.24
CA ALA A 237 -5.26 18.86 -28.23
C ALA A 237 -6.35 18.11 -29.04
N LYS A 238 -7.41 17.61 -28.38
CA LYS A 238 -8.56 17.00 -29.07
C LYS A 238 -9.31 18.02 -29.94
N ILE A 239 -9.48 19.26 -29.47
CA ILE A 239 -10.09 20.34 -30.26
C ILE A 239 -9.23 20.68 -31.49
N ASN A 240 -7.90 20.81 -31.34
CA ASN A 240 -7.00 21.08 -32.47
C ASN A 240 -7.01 19.94 -33.49
N TYR A 241 -7.06 18.67 -33.04
CA TYR A 241 -7.19 17.53 -33.96
C TYR A 241 -8.52 17.55 -34.72
N LEU A 242 -9.63 17.92 -34.07
CA LEU A 242 -10.94 18.05 -34.72
C LEU A 242 -10.97 19.20 -35.74
N ILE A 243 -10.33 20.33 -35.42
CA ILE A 243 -10.23 21.49 -36.34
C ILE A 243 -9.36 21.14 -37.55
N ILE A 244 -8.24 20.44 -37.37
CA ILE A 244 -7.39 19.98 -38.46
C ILE A 244 -8.13 18.95 -39.32
N ALA A 245 -8.87 18.01 -38.72
CA ALA A 245 -9.67 17.03 -39.45
C ALA A 245 -10.82 17.68 -40.26
N LEU A 246 -11.51 18.68 -39.70
CA LEU A 246 -12.54 19.46 -40.41
C LEU A 246 -11.94 20.31 -41.53
N ALA A 247 -10.76 20.91 -41.33
CA ALA A 247 -10.06 21.64 -42.37
C ALA A 247 -9.65 20.74 -43.55
N ILE A 248 -9.13 19.54 -43.27
CA ILE A 248 -8.76 18.56 -44.31
C ILE A 248 -10.00 18.04 -45.05
N ALA A 249 -11.13 17.84 -44.36
CA ALA A 249 -12.39 17.43 -44.98
C ALA A 249 -13.00 18.52 -45.90
N LEU A 250 -12.80 19.81 -45.58
CA LEU A 250 -13.23 20.92 -46.43
C LEU A 250 -12.36 21.10 -47.68
N PHE A 251 -11.07 20.76 -47.61
CA PHE A 251 -10.14 20.81 -48.75
C PHE A 251 -10.28 19.64 -49.74
N SER A 252 -11.00 18.58 -49.38
CA SER A 252 -11.24 17.40 -50.23
C SER A 252 -12.58 17.43 -50.98
N LEU A 253 -13.33 18.54 -50.88
CA LEU A 253 -14.64 18.77 -51.52
C LEU A 253 -14.62 19.89 -52.58
N VAL A 254 -13.44 20.32 -53.04
CA VAL A 254 -13.22 21.25 -54.17
C VAL A 254 -12.40 20.54 -55.24
#